data_AF-B7QHZ9-F1
#
_entry.id   AF-B7QHZ9-F1
#
_cell.length_a   1.000
_cell.length_b   1.000
_cell.length_c   1.000
_cell.angle_alpha   90.00
_cell.angle_beta   90.00
_cell.angle_gamma   90.00
#
_symmetry.space_group_name_H-M   'P 1'
#
loop_
_entity.id
_entity.type
_entity.pdbx_description
1 polymer ?
#
loop_
_entity_poly.entity_id
_entity_poly.type
_entity_poly.pdbx_seq_one_letter_code
_entity_poly.pdbx_strand_id
1 'polypeptide(L)'
;MATAGETGEAADDDVFDETADTSRIAEVEWQRLNDACTKEGLREGLSEGKEAALQAGFDRGFREGFQLVRHVSLWRGLVRGVCSFSEDSRGPLGELADRLAVLERDLLAGQASDGRVHQARRDVEAALREHQLPQLCQALDDA
;
A
#
# COMPACT_ATOMS: atom_id res chain seq x y z
N MET A 1 22.15 -35.56 -93.36
CA MET A 1 22.73 -35.06 -92.10
C MET A 1 21.56 -34.59 -91.26
N ALA A 2 21.15 -35.43 -90.32
CA ALA A 2 19.85 -35.42 -89.68
C ALA A 2 19.95 -34.96 -88.21
N THR A 3 18.79 -34.49 -87.73
CA THR A 3 18.26 -34.50 -86.36
C THR A 3 18.81 -33.55 -85.29
N ALA A 4 17.87 -32.69 -84.84
CA ALA A 4 17.36 -32.61 -83.48
C ALA A 4 18.15 -31.85 -82.42
N GLY A 5 17.40 -31.06 -81.65
CA GLY A 5 17.84 -30.39 -80.45
C GLY A 5 16.82 -29.38 -79.95
N GLU A 6 15.56 -29.80 -79.84
CA GLU A 6 14.64 -29.19 -78.88
C GLU A 6 15.23 -29.37 -77.48
N THR A 7 15.49 -28.28 -76.79
CA THR A 7 15.58 -28.19 -75.33
C THR A 7 14.84 -26.89 -75.01
N GLY A 8 13.59 -26.89 -74.56
CA GLY A 8 13.00 -27.88 -73.67
C GLY A 8 13.57 -27.73 -72.27
N GLU A 9 13.86 -26.51 -71.81
CA GLU A 9 13.94 -26.24 -70.37
C GLU A 9 12.54 -25.82 -69.95
N ALA A 10 11.77 -26.81 -69.49
CA ALA A 10 10.53 -26.55 -68.78
C ALA A 10 10.85 -25.54 -67.68
N ALA A 11 10.14 -24.41 -67.70
CA ALA A 11 9.90 -23.67 -66.47
C ALA A 11 9.21 -24.67 -65.54
N ASP A 12 10.01 -25.30 -64.67
CA ASP A 12 9.54 -25.98 -63.49
C ASP A 12 8.97 -24.88 -62.61
N ASP A 13 7.70 -24.58 -62.91
CA ASP A 13 6.79 -23.84 -62.06
C ASP A 13 6.74 -24.65 -60.76
N ASP A 14 7.54 -24.21 -59.78
CA ASP A 14 7.56 -24.74 -58.42
C ASP A 14 6.18 -24.43 -57.81
N VAL A 15 5.19 -25.24 -58.17
CA VAL A 15 3.74 -25.03 -57.95
C VAL A 15 3.39 -25.06 -56.45
N PHE A 16 4.34 -25.39 -55.58
CA PHE A 16 4.20 -25.32 -54.13
C PHE A 16 5.47 -24.76 -53.47
N ASP A 17 5.54 -23.42 -53.34
CA ASP A 17 6.53 -22.74 -52.48
C ASP A 17 6.21 -22.99 -51.00
N GLU A 18 6.61 -24.16 -50.49
CA GLU A 18 6.47 -24.58 -49.10
C GLU A 18 7.18 -23.62 -48.12
N THR A 19 8.23 -22.94 -48.59
CA THR A 19 8.95 -21.88 -47.88
C THR A 19 8.15 -20.57 -47.75
N ALA A 20 7.35 -20.20 -48.76
CA ALA A 20 6.43 -19.07 -48.63
C ALA A 20 5.34 -19.34 -47.60
N ASP A 21 4.83 -20.58 -47.49
CA ASP A 21 3.83 -20.92 -46.49
C ASP A 21 4.41 -20.91 -45.07
N THR A 22 5.62 -21.44 -44.85
CA THR A 22 6.29 -21.38 -43.54
C THR A 22 6.67 -19.95 -43.12
N SER A 23 7.12 -19.11 -44.06
CA SER A 23 7.40 -17.69 -43.82
C SER A 23 6.14 -16.90 -43.49
N ARG A 24 5.02 -17.15 -44.21
CA ARG A 24 3.72 -16.56 -43.90
C ARG A 24 3.19 -16.99 -42.53
N ILE A 25 3.36 -18.26 -42.16
CA ILE A 25 3.00 -18.76 -40.82
C ILE A 25 3.85 -18.04 -39.75
N ALA A 26 5.16 -17.89 -39.97
CA ALA A 26 6.03 -17.19 -39.03
C ALA A 26 5.63 -15.71 -38.84
N GLU A 27 5.28 -15.00 -39.92
CA GLU A 27 4.80 -13.62 -39.87
C GLU A 27 3.48 -13.49 -39.09
N VAL A 28 2.55 -14.43 -39.31
CA VAL A 28 1.26 -14.46 -38.58
C VAL A 28 1.48 -14.74 -37.09
N GLU A 29 2.33 -15.70 -36.74
CA GLU A 29 2.66 -15.99 -35.35
C GLU A 29 3.39 -14.83 -34.68
N TRP A 30 4.30 -14.16 -35.40
CA TRP A 30 4.97 -12.95 -34.93
C TRP A 30 3.97 -11.82 -34.63
N GLN A 31 3.03 -11.57 -35.54
CA GLN A 31 1.97 -10.57 -35.34
C GLN A 31 1.09 -10.92 -34.14
N ARG A 32 0.70 -12.20 -33.99
CA ARG A 32 -0.07 -12.66 -32.82
C ARG A 32 0.67 -12.45 -31.51
N LEU A 33 1.97 -12.76 -31.48
CA LEU A 33 2.82 -12.57 -30.32
C LEU A 33 2.95 -11.09 -29.97
N ASN A 34 3.14 -10.23 -30.97
CA ASN A 34 3.26 -8.79 -30.77
C ASN A 34 1.95 -8.18 -30.24
N ASP A 35 0.80 -8.60 -30.79
CA ASP A 35 -0.52 -8.19 -30.33
C ASP A 35 -0.79 -8.66 -28.90
N ALA A 36 -0.42 -9.89 -28.56
CA ALA A 36 -0.57 -10.44 -27.22
C ALA A 36 0.30 -9.68 -26.22
N CYS A 37 1.57 -9.44 -26.56
CA CYS A 37 2.50 -8.66 -25.74
C CYS A 37 1.99 -7.24 -25.49
N THR A 38 1.47 -6.57 -26.52
CA THR A 38 0.92 -5.20 -26.40
C THR A 38 -0.31 -5.17 -25.50
N LYS A 39 -1.23 -6.13 -25.66
CA LYS A 39 -2.44 -6.21 -24.84
C LYS A 39 -2.13 -6.53 -23.39
N GLU A 40 -1.21 -7.47 -23.14
CA GLU A 40 -0.83 -7.85 -21.79
C GLU A 40 -0.06 -6.72 -21.11
N GLY A 41 0.91 -6.10 -21.79
CA GLY A 41 1.64 -4.95 -21.25
C GLY A 41 0.74 -3.76 -20.90
N LEU A 42 -0.30 -3.49 -21.72
CA LEU A 42 -1.31 -2.47 -21.39
C LEU A 42 -2.12 -2.85 -20.14
N ARG A 43 -2.51 -4.12 -20.01
CA ARG A 43 -3.27 -4.61 -18.87
C ARG A 43 -2.46 -4.58 -17.59
N GLU A 44 -1.21 -5.05 -17.64
CA GLU A 44 -0.25 -5.02 -16.54
C GLU A 44 0.01 -3.57 -16.11
N GLY A 45 0.38 -2.68 -17.04
CA GLY A 45 0.61 -1.27 -16.72
C GLY A 45 -0.61 -0.56 -16.12
N LEU A 46 -1.83 -0.89 -16.58
CA LEU A 46 -3.06 -0.36 -15.98
C LEU A 46 -3.29 -0.90 -14.57
N SER A 47 -2.98 -2.18 -14.34
CA SER A 47 -3.10 -2.82 -13.02
C SER A 47 -2.08 -2.25 -12.05
N GLU A 48 -0.82 -2.18 -12.45
CA GLU A 48 0.29 -1.61 -11.66
C GLU A 48 0.03 -0.14 -11.32
N GLY A 49 -0.44 0.66 -12.29
CA GLY A 49 -0.74 2.07 -12.04
C GLY A 49 -1.85 2.27 -11.01
N LYS A 50 -2.90 1.43 -11.05
CA LYS A 50 -3.99 1.46 -10.05
C LYS A 50 -3.48 1.07 -8.67
N GLU A 51 -2.70 -0.01 -8.58
CA GLU A 51 -2.16 -0.49 -7.33
C GLU A 51 -1.19 0.51 -6.71
N ALA A 52 -0.31 1.10 -7.52
CA ALA A 52 0.62 2.13 -7.06
C ALA A 52 -0.10 3.36 -6.50
N ALA A 53 -1.16 3.83 -7.17
CA ALA A 53 -1.97 4.94 -6.69
C ALA A 53 -2.71 4.60 -5.38
N LEU A 54 -3.25 3.39 -5.27
CA LEU A 54 -3.92 2.90 -4.07
C LEU A 54 -2.95 2.79 -2.89
N GLN A 55 -1.79 2.17 -3.11
CA GLN A 55 -0.77 1.99 -2.08
C GLN A 55 -0.24 3.33 -1.59
N ALA A 56 -0.01 4.30 -2.48
CA ALA A 56 0.41 5.64 -2.09
C ALA A 56 -0.63 6.33 -1.17
N GLY A 57 -1.92 6.16 -1.46
CA GLY A 57 -3.01 6.63 -0.60
C GLY A 57 -3.04 5.92 0.75
N PHE A 58 -2.89 4.60 0.74
CA PHE A 58 -2.84 3.78 1.95
C PHE A 58 -1.66 4.14 2.84
N ASP A 59 -0.45 4.20 2.30
CA ASP A 59 0.78 4.52 3.04
C ASP A 59 0.68 5.88 3.73
N ARG A 60 0.08 6.85 3.04
CA ARG A 60 -0.17 8.18 3.61
C ARG A 60 -1.15 8.10 4.78
N GLY A 61 -2.32 7.49 4.57
CA GLY A 61 -3.33 7.36 5.62
C GLY A 61 -2.83 6.55 6.81
N PHE A 62 -2.10 5.47 6.56
CA PHE A 62 -1.49 4.63 7.57
C PHE A 62 -0.48 5.42 8.40
N ARG A 63 0.43 6.18 7.76
CA ARG A 63 1.43 6.99 8.47
C ARG A 63 0.79 8.03 9.38
N GLU A 64 -0.17 8.79 8.85
CA GLU A 64 -0.88 9.84 9.60
C GLU A 64 -1.69 9.23 10.76
N GLY A 65 -2.47 8.17 10.51
CA GLY A 65 -3.28 7.52 11.54
C GLY A 65 -2.46 6.76 12.59
N PHE A 66 -1.40 6.07 12.16
CA PHE A 66 -0.53 5.30 13.06
C PHE A 66 0.17 6.20 14.09
N GLN A 67 0.66 7.37 13.66
CA GLN A 67 1.27 8.33 14.58
C GLN A 67 0.28 8.73 15.69
N LEU A 68 -0.92 9.16 15.32
CA LEU A 68 -1.96 9.56 16.27
C LEU A 68 -2.31 8.44 17.27
N VAL A 69 -2.57 7.22 16.77
CA VAL A 69 -2.89 6.07 17.61
C VAL A 69 -1.72 5.73 18.54
N ARG A 70 -0.48 5.74 18.02
CA ARG A 70 0.72 5.46 18.83
C ARG A 70 0.86 6.44 19.99
N HIS A 71 0.69 7.74 19.78
CA HIS A 71 0.77 8.71 20.89
C HIS A 71 -0.31 8.44 21.95
N VAL A 72 -1.57 8.25 21.53
CA VAL A 72 -2.67 7.98 22.47
C VAL A 72 -2.46 6.69 23.25
N SER A 73 -1.99 5.62 22.60
CA SER A 73 -1.67 4.36 23.26
C SER A 73 -0.52 4.48 24.26
N LEU A 74 0.51 5.26 23.94
CA LEU A 74 1.61 5.55 24.88
C LEU A 74 1.11 6.32 26.10
N TRP A 75 0.30 7.36 25.89
CA TRP A 75 -0.30 8.13 26.98
C TRP A 75 -1.18 7.25 27.86
N ARG A 76 -2.02 6.40 27.26
CA ARG A 76 -2.85 5.43 27.99
C ARG A 76 -2.00 4.49 28.84
N GLY A 77 -0.93 3.93 28.26
CA GLY A 77 -0.02 3.03 28.96
C GLY A 77 0.66 3.71 30.15
N LEU A 78 1.13 4.95 29.94
CA LEU A 78 1.78 5.74 30.98
C LEU A 78 0.82 6.08 32.12
N VAL A 79 -0.36 6.62 31.80
CA VAL A 79 -1.40 6.94 32.80
C VAL A 79 -1.81 5.67 33.55
N ARG A 80 -1.99 4.54 32.87
CA ARG A 80 -2.33 3.26 33.51
C ARG A 80 -1.22 2.74 34.42
N GLY A 81 0.04 2.91 34.02
CA GLY A 81 1.20 2.61 34.86
C GLY A 81 1.17 3.43 36.15
N VAL A 82 0.96 4.74 36.05
CA VAL A 82 0.83 5.64 37.21
C VAL A 82 -0.37 5.26 38.09
N CYS A 83 -1.55 4.99 37.50
CA CYS A 83 -2.73 4.52 38.25
C CYS A 83 -2.41 3.30 39.11
N SER A 84 -1.69 2.34 38.52
CA SER A 84 -1.38 1.07 39.18
C SER A 84 -0.42 1.25 40.36
N PHE A 85 0.50 2.22 40.26
CA PHE A 85 1.45 2.54 41.33
C PHE A 85 0.79 3.29 42.49
N SER A 86 -0.15 4.18 42.19
CA SER A 86 -0.84 5.00 43.20
C SER A 86 -2.09 4.33 43.79
N GLU A 87 -2.41 3.09 43.39
CA GLU A 87 -3.66 2.38 43.70
C GLU A 87 -4.93 3.16 43.29
N ASP A 88 -4.79 4.18 42.46
CA ASP A 88 -5.85 5.12 42.06
C ASP A 88 -6.61 4.62 40.83
N SER A 89 -6.99 3.35 40.85
CA SER A 89 -7.61 2.68 39.70
C SER A 89 -9.05 3.15 39.42
N ARG A 90 -9.68 3.88 40.36
CA ARG A 90 -11.04 4.41 40.26
C ARG A 90 -11.12 5.93 40.43
N GLY A 91 -9.99 6.62 40.53
CA GLY A 91 -9.95 8.07 40.61
C GLY A 91 -9.68 8.72 39.25
N PRO A 92 -9.27 10.01 39.26
CA PRO A 92 -9.14 10.84 38.05
C PRO A 92 -8.21 10.23 36.99
N LEU A 93 -7.12 9.58 37.41
CA LEU A 93 -6.19 8.91 36.50
C LEU A 93 -6.82 7.68 35.83
N GLY A 94 -7.61 6.90 36.57
CA GLY A 94 -8.33 5.73 36.04
C GLY A 94 -9.38 6.14 35.00
N GLU A 95 -10.17 7.17 35.31
CA GLU A 95 -11.14 7.74 34.36
C GLU A 95 -10.46 8.29 33.10
N LEU A 96 -9.30 8.95 33.25
CA LEU A 96 -8.52 9.44 32.12
C LEU A 96 -8.00 8.28 31.26
N ALA A 97 -7.50 7.20 31.86
CA ALA A 97 -7.05 6.02 31.12
C ALA A 97 -8.19 5.38 30.31
N ASP A 98 -9.39 5.30 30.88
CA ASP A 98 -10.57 4.74 30.20
C ASP A 98 -11.03 5.66 29.05
N ARG A 99 -10.99 6.99 29.25
CA ARG A 99 -11.23 7.97 28.17
C ARG A 99 -10.21 7.85 27.03
N LEU A 100 -8.93 7.64 27.33
CA LEU A 100 -7.89 7.42 26.33
C LEU A 100 -8.12 6.10 25.57
N ALA A 101 -8.59 5.05 26.25
CA ALA A 101 -8.95 3.79 25.59
C ALA A 101 -10.12 3.96 24.60
N VAL A 102 -11.12 4.77 24.96
CA VAL A 102 -12.21 5.14 24.05
C VAL A 102 -11.69 5.93 22.86
N LEU A 103 -10.82 6.92 23.09
CA LEU A 103 -10.23 7.71 22.02
C LEU A 103 -9.39 6.86 21.06
N GLU A 104 -8.58 5.93 21.57
CA GLU A 104 -7.81 4.99 20.75
C GLU A 104 -8.72 4.16 19.84
N ARG A 105 -9.81 3.61 20.38
CA ARG A 105 -10.80 2.87 19.59
C ARG A 105 -11.45 3.76 18.53
N ASP A 106 -11.83 4.98 18.88
CA ASP A 106 -12.47 5.91 17.93
C ASP A 106 -11.48 6.34 16.82
N LEU A 107 -10.19 6.48 17.12
CA LEU A 107 -9.15 6.75 16.14
C LEU A 107 -8.94 5.58 15.18
N LEU A 108 -8.88 4.35 15.70
CA LEU A 108 -8.79 3.13 14.88
C LEU A 108 -10.02 2.95 13.98
N ALA A 109 -11.20 3.40 14.43
CA ALA A 109 -12.43 3.42 13.64
C ALA A 109 -12.51 4.62 12.66
N GLY A 110 -11.54 5.54 12.67
CA GLY A 110 -11.56 6.75 11.84
C GLY A 110 -12.63 7.78 12.23
N GLN A 111 -13.15 7.72 13.46
CA GLN A 111 -14.25 8.57 13.96
C GLN A 111 -13.79 9.74 14.84
N ALA A 112 -12.50 9.81 15.17
CA ALA A 112 -11.94 10.85 16.01
C ALA A 112 -11.16 11.90 15.20
N SER A 113 -11.33 13.17 15.59
CA SER A 113 -10.62 14.30 15.00
C SER A 113 -9.33 14.61 15.76
N ASP A 114 -8.36 15.22 15.08
CA ASP A 114 -7.09 15.69 15.66
C ASP A 114 -7.28 16.58 16.90
N GLY A 115 -8.31 17.44 16.90
CA GLY A 115 -8.66 18.26 18.07
C GLY A 115 -8.97 17.46 19.35
N ARG A 116 -9.51 16.23 19.23
CA ARG A 116 -9.74 15.34 20.39
C ARG A 116 -8.42 14.80 20.93
N VAL A 117 -7.46 14.53 20.05
CA VAL A 117 -6.10 14.07 20.42
C VAL A 117 -5.34 15.19 21.12
N HIS A 118 -5.38 16.41 20.59
CA HIS A 118 -4.80 17.58 21.25
C HIS A 118 -5.41 17.83 22.63
N GLN A 119 -6.73 17.70 22.78
CA GLN A 119 -7.37 17.85 24.09
C GLN A 119 -6.92 16.75 25.06
N ALA A 120 -6.88 15.49 24.61
CA ALA A 120 -6.42 14.39 25.43
C ALA A 120 -4.97 14.57 25.91
N ARG A 121 -4.09 15.10 25.05
CA ARG A 121 -2.72 15.46 25.42
C ARG A 121 -2.69 16.46 26.58
N ARG A 122 -3.48 17.54 26.48
CA ARG A 122 -3.56 18.56 27.53
C ARG A 122 -4.06 17.98 28.85
N ASP A 123 -5.04 17.09 28.80
CA ASP A 123 -5.57 16.42 30.00
C ASP A 123 -4.51 15.53 30.65
N VAL A 124 -3.73 14.80 29.86
CA VAL A 124 -2.62 13.96 30.35
C VAL A 124 -1.52 14.82 30.97
N GLU A 125 -1.10 15.89 30.32
CA GLU A 125 -0.10 16.81 30.87
C GLU A 125 -0.57 17.45 32.18
N ALA A 126 -1.85 17.80 32.29
CA ALA A 126 -2.43 18.33 33.52
C ALA A 126 -2.38 17.30 34.65
N ALA A 127 -2.83 16.07 34.39
CA ALA A 127 -2.79 14.99 35.38
C ALA A 127 -1.36 14.69 35.84
N LEU A 128 -0.39 14.62 34.94
CA LEU A 128 1.01 14.34 35.33
C LEU A 128 1.62 15.45 36.20
N ARG A 129 1.27 16.72 35.96
CA ARG A 129 1.70 17.83 36.82
C ARG A 129 1.09 17.74 38.21
N GLU A 130 -0.19 17.41 38.31
CA GLU A 130 -0.89 17.24 39.59
C GLU A 130 -0.26 16.11 40.44
N HIS A 131 0.17 15.03 39.79
CA HIS A 131 0.83 13.90 40.45
C HIS A 131 2.35 14.07 40.65
N GLN A 132 2.89 15.27 40.44
CA GLN A 132 4.31 15.59 40.63
C GLN A 132 5.28 14.71 39.80
N LEU A 133 4.87 14.31 38.59
CA LEU A 133 5.69 13.54 37.65
C LEU A 133 6.04 14.35 36.38
N PRO A 134 6.60 15.58 36.48
CA PRO A 134 6.90 16.41 35.32
C PRO A 134 7.97 15.82 34.40
N GLN A 135 8.85 14.97 34.92
CA GLN A 135 9.84 14.23 34.13
C GLN A 135 9.21 13.32 33.07
N LEU A 136 7.95 12.89 33.28
CA LEU A 136 7.22 12.08 32.31
C LEU A 136 6.57 12.92 31.21
N CYS A 137 6.42 14.25 31.41
CA CYS A 137 5.93 15.14 30.35
C CYS A 137 6.93 15.22 29.19
N GLN A 138 8.24 15.19 29.47
CA GLN A 138 9.27 15.15 28.42
C GLN A 138 9.16 13.88 27.56
N ALA A 139 8.80 12.75 28.18
CA ALA A 139 8.57 11.50 27.45
C ALA A 139 7.33 11.54 26.53
N LEU A 140 6.43 12.53 26.68
CA LEU A 140 5.31 12.78 25.77
C LEU A 140 5.72 13.64 24.55
N ASP A 141 6.79 14.42 24.68
CA ASP A 141 7.32 15.29 23.61
C ASP A 141 8.27 14.55 22.66
N ASP A 142 9.00 13.56 23.18
CA ASP A 142 9.94 12.72 22.40
C ASP A 142 9.26 11.56 21.65
N ALA A 143 7.99 11.30 21.95
CA ALA A 143 7.19 10.23 21.35
C ALA A 143 6.45 10.72 20.12
#